data_AF-A0A2G4G6I2-F1
#
_entry.id   AF-A0A2G4G6I2-F1
#
_cell.length_a   1.000
_cell.length_b   1.000
_cell.length_c   1.000
_cell.angle_alpha   90.00
_cell.angle_beta   90.00
_cell.angle_gamma   90.00
#
_symmetry.space_group_name_H-M   'P 1'
#
loop_
_entity.id
_entity.type
_entity.pdbx_description
1 polymer ?
#
loop_
_entity_poly.entity_id
_entity_poly.type
_entity_poly.pdbx_seq_one_letter_code
_entity_poly.pdbx_strand_id
1 'polypeptide(L)'
;MRIHLGGSSRQSLVVARTALDAAVKGASAATSSELSSQLFFAADVLAKNTSIRRAFADPARDAASKGALVKDLFAKSLSAPALEILTDVSTLRWSAAGDLVHVLEQLAIEAEASAANVSNELDRVEDELFETSELVVDN
;
A
#
# COMPACT_ATOMS: atom_id res chain seq x y z
N MET A 1 -9.25 -0.57 -15.07
CA MET A 1 -7.87 -0.71 -15.58
C MET A 1 -7.22 -1.90 -14.86
N ARG A 2 -6.85 -2.99 -15.55
CA ARG A 2 -6.11 -4.09 -14.89
C ARG A 2 -4.69 -3.61 -14.64
N ILE A 3 -4.25 -3.60 -13.38
CA ILE A 3 -2.85 -3.28 -13.03
C ILE A 3 -1.97 -4.37 -13.65
N HIS A 4 -1.07 -3.99 -14.57
CA HIS A 4 -0.13 -4.91 -15.18
C HIS A 4 1.25 -4.76 -14.54
N LEU A 5 1.49 -5.57 -13.50
CA LEU A 5 2.77 -5.60 -12.80
C LEU A 5 3.78 -6.52 -13.51
N GLY A 6 5.02 -6.04 -13.67
CA GLY A 6 6.14 -6.86 -14.12
C GLY A 6 6.49 -7.98 -13.12
N GLY A 7 7.33 -8.94 -13.52
CA GLY A 7 7.68 -10.10 -12.69
C GLY A 7 8.22 -9.75 -11.30
N SER A 8 9.17 -8.81 -11.22
CA SER A 8 9.74 -8.37 -9.94
C SER A 8 8.70 -7.65 -9.09
N SER A 9 7.87 -6.78 -9.67
CA SER A 9 6.83 -6.05 -8.93
C SER A 9 5.76 -6.99 -8.38
N ARG A 10 5.39 -8.06 -9.11
CA ARG A 10 4.48 -9.09 -8.61
C ARG A 10 5.06 -9.82 -7.40
N GLN A 11 6.34 -10.19 -7.45
CA GLN A 11 7.01 -10.83 -6.30
C GLN A 11 7.09 -9.87 -5.10
N SER A 12 7.41 -8.60 -5.34
CA SER A 12 7.48 -7.57 -4.30
C SER A 12 6.12 -7.31 -3.65
N LEU A 13 5.02 -7.31 -4.42
CA LEU A 13 3.66 -7.24 -3.87
C LEU A 13 3.38 -8.41 -2.91
N VAL A 14 3.76 -9.64 -3.28
CA VAL A 14 3.59 -10.82 -2.39
C VAL A 14 4.35 -10.64 -1.09
N VAL A 15 5.59 -10.15 -1.13
CA VAL A 15 6.39 -9.89 0.07
C VAL A 15 5.78 -8.78 0.92
N ALA A 16 5.32 -7.70 0.30
CA ALA A 16 4.71 -6.58 1.01
C ALA A 16 3.38 -6.95 1.70
N ARG A 17 2.61 -7.86 1.10
CA ARG A 17 1.39 -8.42 1.73
C ARG A 17 1.69 -9.16 3.02
N THR A 18 2.78 -9.91 3.09
CA THR A 18 3.18 -10.58 4.34
C THR A 18 3.41 -9.57 5.49
N ALA A 19 3.97 -8.39 5.18
CA ALA A 19 4.16 -7.34 6.18
C ALA A 19 2.82 -6.72 6.59
N LEU A 20 1.91 -6.49 5.63
CA LEU A 20 0.55 -6.03 5.92
C LEU A 20 -0.22 -7.03 6.79
N ASP A 21 -0.22 -8.32 6.42
CA ASP A 21 -0.88 -9.39 7.17
C ASP A 21 -0.41 -9.43 8.62
N ALA A 22 0.90 -9.27 8.85
CA ALA A 22 1.46 -9.20 10.18
C ALA A 22 0.98 -7.96 10.96
N ALA A 23 0.89 -6.80 10.29
CA ALA A 23 0.47 -5.54 10.90
C ALA A 23 -1.03 -5.52 11.28
N VAL A 24 -1.89 -6.14 10.47
CA VAL A 24 -3.35 -6.17 10.72
C VAL A 24 -3.79 -7.33 11.61
N LYS A 25 -2.94 -8.33 11.82
CA LYS A 25 -3.27 -9.50 12.65
C LYS A 25 -3.53 -9.10 14.11
N GLY A 26 -4.79 -9.22 14.53
CA GLY A 26 -5.23 -8.85 15.88
C GLY A 26 -5.34 -7.33 16.10
N ALA A 27 -5.20 -6.52 15.06
CA ALA A 27 -5.47 -5.09 15.10
C ALA A 27 -6.97 -4.83 15.20
N SER A 28 -7.33 -3.68 15.80
CA SER A 28 -8.72 -3.20 15.81
C SER A 28 -9.12 -2.67 14.42
N ALA A 29 -10.42 -2.61 14.13
CA ALA A 29 -10.91 -2.01 12.90
C ALA A 29 -10.40 -0.57 12.70
N ALA A 30 -10.41 0.24 13.77
CA ALA A 30 -9.90 1.61 13.73
C ALA A 30 -8.39 1.67 13.39
N THR A 31 -7.59 0.74 13.94
CA THR A 31 -6.15 0.66 13.65
C THR A 31 -5.88 0.24 12.21
N SER A 32 -6.62 -0.74 11.70
CA SER A 32 -6.50 -1.20 10.31
C SER A 32 -6.93 -0.11 9.31
N SER A 33 -7.99 0.65 9.62
CA SER A 33 -8.44 1.77 8.78
C SER A 33 -7.49 2.98 8.83
N GLU A 34 -6.91 3.28 9.99
CA GLU A 34 -5.82 4.26 10.13
C GLU A 34 -4.61 3.86 9.26
N LEU A 35 -4.23 2.57 9.29
CA LEU A 35 -3.14 2.04 8.46
C LEU A 35 -3.48 2.18 6.96
N SER A 36 -4.70 1.86 6.54
CA SER A 36 -5.17 2.07 5.17
C SER A 36 -4.99 3.53 4.73
N SER A 37 -5.52 4.46 5.52
CA SER A 37 -5.45 5.90 5.25
C SER A 37 -4.01 6.40 5.11
N GLN A 38 -3.12 5.90 5.97
CA GLN A 38 -1.70 6.23 5.95
C GLN A 38 -0.95 5.66 4.73
N LEU A 39 -1.30 4.45 4.29
CA LEU A 39 -0.74 3.86 3.07
C LEU A 39 -1.24 4.58 1.81
N PHE A 40 -2.50 4.99 1.76
CA PHE A 40 -3.01 5.85 0.68
C PHE A 40 -2.33 7.22 0.66
N PHE A 41 -2.09 7.84 1.82
CA PHE A 41 -1.33 9.07 1.92
C PHE A 41 0.08 8.91 1.35
N ALA A 42 0.78 7.83 1.71
CA ALA A 42 2.11 7.54 1.15
C ALA A 42 2.06 7.31 -0.37
N ALA A 43 1.06 6.57 -0.86
CA ALA A 43 0.84 6.34 -2.29
C ALA A 43 0.61 7.67 -3.05
N ASP A 44 -0.20 8.58 -2.51
CA ASP A 44 -0.48 9.90 -3.11
C ASP A 44 0.78 10.79 -3.15
N VAL A 45 1.56 10.83 -2.06
CA VAL A 45 2.84 11.54 -2.03
C VAL A 45 3.78 10.97 -3.11
N LEU A 46 3.88 9.65 -3.22
CA LEU A 46 4.69 9.03 -4.27
C LEU A 46 4.14 9.32 -5.66
N ALA A 47 2.84 9.25 -5.90
CA ALA A 47 2.20 9.52 -7.19
C ALA A 47 2.50 10.94 -7.70
N LYS A 48 2.50 11.93 -6.79
CA LYS A 48 2.80 13.33 -7.11
C LYS A 48 4.29 13.62 -7.31
N ASN A 49 5.19 12.74 -6.84
CA ASN A 49 6.62 13.00 -6.80
C ASN A 49 7.46 11.93 -7.54
N THR A 50 7.64 12.10 -8.85
CA THR A 50 8.40 11.16 -9.71
C THR A 50 9.84 10.93 -9.23
N SER A 51 10.52 11.96 -8.73
CA SER A 51 11.90 11.84 -8.22
C SER A 51 11.99 10.92 -7.01
N ILE A 52 11.01 10.97 -6.10
CA ILE A 52 10.96 10.10 -4.92
C ILE A 52 10.72 8.64 -5.34
N ARG A 53 9.77 8.41 -6.26
CA ARG A 53 9.53 7.06 -6.81
C ARG A 53 10.78 6.48 -7.45
N ARG A 54 11.51 7.28 -8.22
CA ARG A 54 12.78 6.85 -8.82
C ARG A 54 13.83 6.51 -7.77
N ALA A 55 13.93 7.30 -6.70
CA ALA A 55 14.87 7.02 -5.61
C ALA A 55 14.55 5.70 -4.88
N PHE A 56 13.27 5.37 -4.71
CA PHE A 56 12.87 4.09 -4.10
C PHE A 56 13.07 2.91 -5.06
N ALA A 57 12.79 3.09 -6.35
CA ALA A 57 12.96 2.03 -7.35
C ALA A 57 14.41 1.83 -7.82
N ASP A 58 15.34 2.76 -7.50
CA ASP A 58 16.73 2.71 -7.95
C ASP A 58 17.44 1.45 -7.41
N PRO A 59 17.90 0.53 -8.30
CA PRO A 59 18.59 -0.68 -7.89
C PRO A 59 20.02 -0.43 -7.36
N ALA A 60 20.61 0.74 -7.61
CA ALA A 60 21.96 1.09 -7.19
C ALA A 60 22.03 1.69 -5.78
N ARG A 61 20.89 2.13 -5.23
CA ARG A 61 20.79 2.60 -3.84
C ARG A 61 20.64 1.41 -2.89
N ASP A 62 21.45 1.40 -1.83
CA ASP A 62 21.37 0.37 -0.79
C ASP A 62 20.11 0.54 0.09
N ALA A 63 19.75 -0.52 0.81
CA ALA A 63 18.55 -0.56 1.64
C ALA A 63 18.57 0.47 2.78
N ALA A 64 19.73 0.75 3.39
CA ALA A 64 19.83 1.70 4.49
C ALA A 64 19.58 3.13 3.99
N SER A 65 20.14 3.49 2.84
CA SER A 65 19.90 4.78 2.19
C SER A 65 18.43 4.99 1.78
N LYS A 66 17.71 3.93 1.40
CA LYS A 66 16.28 4.00 1.08
C LYS A 66 15.43 4.14 2.34
N GLY A 67 15.71 3.34 3.37
CA GLY A 67 15.01 3.43 4.66
C GLY A 67 15.23 4.77 5.37
N ALA A 68 16.42 5.37 5.27
CA ALA A 68 16.66 6.71 5.77
C ALA A 68 15.77 7.76 5.07
N LEU A 69 15.68 7.70 3.74
CA LEU A 69 14.81 8.60 2.97
C LEU A 69 13.33 8.43 3.34
N VAL A 70 12.86 7.19 3.58
CA VAL A 70 11.49 6.96 4.07
C VAL A 70 11.28 7.65 5.43
N LYS A 71 12.19 7.46 6.38
CA LYS A 71 12.10 8.06 7.73
C LYS A 71 12.09 9.59 7.67
N ASP A 72 12.98 10.18 6.89
CA ASP A 72 13.09 11.64 6.74
C ASP A 72 11.79 12.26 6.20
N LEU A 73 11.13 11.57 5.27
CA LEU A 73 9.91 12.06 4.63
C LEU A 73 8.65 11.81 5.47
N PHE A 74 8.57 10.67 6.17
CA PHE A 74 7.29 10.16 6.66
C PHE A 74 7.21 9.94 8.17
N ALA A 75 8.31 9.97 8.92
CA ALA A 75 8.31 9.61 10.35
C ALA A 75 7.44 10.54 11.24
N LYS A 76 7.12 11.75 10.77
CA LYS A 76 6.24 12.68 11.49
C LYS A 76 4.76 12.53 11.14
N SER A 77 4.45 11.81 10.07
CA SER A 77 3.10 11.72 9.49
C SER A 77 2.52 10.31 9.53
N LEU A 78 3.37 9.29 9.67
CA LEU A 78 2.96 7.89 9.71
C LEU A 78 3.11 7.31 11.11
N SER A 79 2.21 6.39 11.46
CA SER A 79 2.38 5.50 12.60
C SER A 79 3.56 4.54 12.39
N ALA A 80 4.02 3.89 13.45
CA ALA A 80 5.12 2.94 13.36
C ALA A 80 4.86 1.78 12.38
N PRO A 81 3.68 1.11 12.37
CA PRO A 81 3.40 0.04 11.41
C PRO A 81 3.40 0.51 9.95
N ALA A 82 2.81 1.69 9.67
CA ALA A 82 2.81 2.24 8.31
C ALA A 82 4.22 2.63 7.85
N LEU A 83 5.03 3.20 8.73
CA LEU A 83 6.41 3.55 8.45
C LEU A 83 7.28 2.31 8.20
N GLU A 84 7.06 1.23 8.95
CA GLU A 84 7.73 -0.06 8.78
C GLU A 84 7.39 -0.67 7.42
N ILE A 85 6.10 -0.80 7.07
CA ILE A 85 5.66 -1.30 5.76
C ILE A 85 6.26 -0.47 4.62
N LEU A 86 6.20 0.87 4.71
CA LEU A 86 6.75 1.73 3.67
C LEU A 86 8.27 1.60 3.54
N THR A 87 8.96 1.40 4.68
CA THR A 87 10.40 1.13 4.70
C THR A 87 10.70 -0.17 3.97
N ASP A 88 10.01 -1.26 4.30
CA ASP A 88 10.19 -2.56 3.67
C ASP A 88 9.93 -2.49 2.17
N VAL A 89 8.78 -1.92 1.77
CA VAL A 89 8.40 -1.69 0.36
C VAL A 89 9.48 -0.92 -0.40
N SER A 90 10.10 0.09 0.21
CA SER A 90 11.18 0.86 -0.43
C SER A 90 12.41 0.01 -0.75
N THR A 91 12.67 -1.05 0.00
CA THR A 91 13.85 -1.92 -0.19
C THR A 91 13.65 -3.01 -1.24
N LEU A 92 12.41 -3.27 -1.65
CA LEU A 92 12.05 -4.30 -2.62
C LEU A 92 12.48 -3.94 -4.06
N ARG A 93 12.34 -4.92 -4.96
CA ARG A 93 12.71 -4.79 -6.38
C ARG A 93 11.48 -4.46 -7.23
N TRP A 94 11.59 -3.44 -8.07
CA TRP A 94 10.48 -2.91 -8.86
C TRP A 94 10.78 -2.99 -10.34
N SER A 95 9.83 -3.51 -11.13
CA SER A 95 9.91 -3.52 -12.59
C SER A 95 9.75 -2.12 -13.18
N ALA A 96 8.89 -1.29 -12.57
CA ALA A 96 8.78 0.13 -12.86
C ALA A 96 8.60 0.94 -11.57
N ALA A 97 9.10 2.18 -11.55
CA ALA A 97 8.95 3.07 -10.40
C ALA A 97 7.48 3.44 -10.11
N GLY A 98 6.60 3.37 -11.10
CA GLY A 98 5.15 3.55 -10.92
C GLY A 98 4.48 2.41 -10.15
N ASP A 99 5.04 1.20 -10.20
CA ASP A 99 4.46 0.01 -9.56
C ASP A 99 4.40 0.15 -8.03
N LEU A 100 5.28 0.97 -7.45
CA LEU A 100 5.26 1.31 -6.02
C LEU A 100 3.93 1.92 -5.58
N VAL A 101 3.35 2.80 -6.41
CA VAL A 101 2.08 3.47 -6.11
C VAL A 101 0.96 2.44 -6.10
N HIS A 102 0.88 1.64 -7.15
CA HIS A 102 -0.13 0.60 -7.28
C HIS A 102 -0.06 -0.45 -6.17
N VAL A 103 1.15 -0.84 -5.73
CA VAL A 103 1.30 -1.76 -4.61
C VAL A 103 0.87 -1.12 -3.30
N LEU A 104 1.24 0.12 -3.02
CA LEU A 104 0.78 0.80 -1.79
C LEU A 104 -0.74 1.00 -1.78
N GLU A 105 -1.36 1.36 -2.91
CA GLU A 105 -2.81 1.43 -3.06
C GLU A 105 -3.45 0.06 -2.77
N GLN A 106 -2.90 -1.01 -3.34
CA GLN A 106 -3.41 -2.37 -3.12
C GLN A 106 -3.33 -2.78 -1.64
N LEU A 107 -2.23 -2.48 -0.96
CA LEU A 107 -2.07 -2.75 0.47
C LEU A 107 -3.02 -1.91 1.32
N ALA A 108 -3.27 -0.65 0.93
CA ALA A 108 -4.23 0.21 1.61
C ALA A 108 -5.66 -0.33 1.50
N ILE A 109 -6.06 -0.79 0.31
CA ILE A 109 -7.37 -1.44 0.09
C ILE A 109 -7.49 -2.71 0.96
N GLU A 110 -6.46 -3.55 1.00
CA GLU A 110 -6.44 -4.77 1.81
C GLU A 110 -6.48 -4.48 3.32
N ALA A 111 -5.85 -3.39 3.77
CA ALA A 111 -5.94 -2.91 5.15
C ALA A 111 -7.37 -2.46 5.51
N GLU A 112 -8.06 -1.75 4.61
CA GLU A 112 -9.45 -1.32 4.83
C GLU A 112 -10.43 -2.50 4.78
N ALA A 113 -10.22 -3.44 3.86
CA ALA A 113 -10.98 -4.69 3.84
C ALA A 113 -10.81 -5.48 5.16
N SER A 114 -9.60 -5.46 5.72
CA SER A 114 -9.35 -6.05 7.05
C SER A 114 -10.10 -5.30 8.16
N ALA A 115 -10.20 -3.96 8.08
CA ALA A 115 -11.01 -3.17 9.02
C ALA A 115 -12.50 -3.54 8.95
N ALA A 116 -13.07 -3.59 7.73
CA ALA A 116 -14.45 -4.00 7.50
C ALA A 116 -14.72 -5.42 8.00
N ASN A 117 -13.77 -6.35 7.78
CA ASN A 117 -13.87 -7.72 8.28
C ASN A 117 -13.90 -7.77 9.82
N VAL A 118 -13.04 -7.01 10.49
CA VAL A 118 -13.04 -6.92 11.97
C VAL A 118 -14.36 -6.35 12.50
N SER A 119 -14.99 -5.43 11.76
CA SER A 119 -16.30 -4.87 12.09
C SER A 119 -17.50 -5.76 11.71
N ASN A 120 -17.29 -6.91 11.03
CA ASN A 120 -18.33 -7.75 10.42
C ASN A 120 -19.17 -7.02 9.35
N GLU A 121 -18.54 -6.09 8.61
CA GLU A 121 -19.19 -5.30 7.55
C GLU A 121 -18.67 -5.66 6.15
N LEU A 122 -17.71 -6.59 6.02
CA LEU A 122 -17.08 -6.92 4.73
C LEU A 122 -18.10 -7.37 3.68
N ASP A 123 -19.03 -8.28 4.02
CA ASP A 123 -20.07 -8.75 3.10
C ASP A 123 -20.91 -7.59 2.54
N ARG A 124 -21.28 -6.64 3.40
CA ARG A 124 -22.03 -5.44 3.00
C ARG A 124 -21.21 -4.57 2.03
N VAL A 125 -19.92 -4.39 2.29
CA VAL A 125 -19.03 -3.61 1.41
C VAL A 125 -18.90 -4.29 0.05
N GLU A 126 -18.79 -5.62 0.01
CA GLU A 126 -18.76 -6.39 -1.24
C GLU A 126 -20.04 -6.20 -2.05
N ASP A 127 -21.21 -6.28 -1.41
CA ASP A 127 -22.51 -6.04 -2.05
C ASP A 127 -22.64 -4.61 -2.62
N GLU A 128 -22.29 -3.59 -1.82
CA GLU A 128 -22.36 -2.19 -2.24
C GLU A 128 -21.40 -1.89 -3.42
N LEU A 129 -20.19 -2.48 -3.42
CA LEU A 129 -19.25 -2.35 -4.53
C LEU A 129 -19.73 -3.08 -5.79
N PHE A 130 -20.37 -4.24 -5.64
CA PHE A 130 -20.95 -4.97 -6.77
C PHE A 130 -22.08 -4.18 -7.42
N GLU A 131 -23.05 -3.71 -6.63
CA GLU A 131 -24.16 -2.87 -7.10
C GLU A 131 -23.64 -1.61 -7.80
N THR A 132 -22.66 -0.93 -7.19
CA THR A 132 -22.03 0.25 -7.80
C THR A 132 -21.36 -0.09 -9.13
N SER A 133 -20.70 -1.26 -9.22
CA SER A 133 -20.04 -1.68 -10.45
C SER A 133 -21.02 -1.96 -11.59
N GLU A 134 -22.19 -2.53 -11.30
CA GLU A 134 -23.26 -2.73 -12.28
C GLU A 134 -23.81 -1.39 -12.75
N LEU A 135 -24.11 -0.47 -11.83
CA LEU A 135 -24.60 0.87 -12.15
C LEU A 135 -23.62 1.67 -13.04
N VAL A 136 -22.31 1.53 -12.82
CA VAL A 136 -21.29 2.20 -13.65
C VAL A 136 -21.19 1.58 -15.05
N VAL A 137 -21.45 0.28 -15.22
CA VAL A 137 -21.42 -0.40 -16.52
C VAL A 137 -22.67 -0.08 -17.36
N ASP A 138 -23.81 0.14 -16.69
CA ASP A 138 -25.09 0.42 -17.35
C ASP A 138 -25.24 1.88 -17.84
N ASN A 139 -24.31 2.78 -17.48
CA ASN A 139 -24.26 4.19 -17.92
C ASN A 139 -23.17 4.47 -18.96
#